data_AF-T1HZR4-F1
#
_entry.id   AF-T1HZR4-F1
#
_cell.length_a   1.000
_cell.length_b   1.000
_cell.length_c   1.000
_cell.angle_alpha   90.00
_cell.angle_beta   90.00
_cell.angle_gamma   90.00
#
_symmetry.space_group_name_H-M   'P 1'
#
loop_
_entity.id
_entity.type
_entity.pdbx_description
1 polymer ?
#
loop_
_entity_poly.entity_id
_entity_poly.type
_entity_poly.pdbx_seq_one_letter_code
_entity_poly.pdbx_strand_id
1 'polypeptide(L)'
;MSSHPKKAKYPDAIAVTYDERNMKLTCVYNDHSLYIWDVRDIKRVGKSHSYLYHSACIWGVEMFPEGSLPHVPPGSFVTCSSDDTIRVWNVDPQFKTHPGTVYQRNIYSK
;
A
#
# COMPACT_ATOMS: atom_id res chain seq x y z
N MET A 1 -1.93 19.07 10.00
CA MET A 1 -1.83 17.60 10.14
C MET A 1 -3.11 17.00 9.59
N SER A 2 -3.03 16.09 8.62
CA SER A 2 -4.21 15.36 8.14
C SER A 2 -4.75 14.50 9.28
N SER A 3 -6.01 14.71 9.67
CA SER A 3 -6.66 13.91 10.71
C SER A 3 -7.11 12.58 10.11
N HIS A 4 -6.79 11.47 10.76
CA HIS A 4 -7.25 10.16 10.33
C HIS A 4 -8.73 9.92 10.65
N PRO A 5 -9.40 8.97 9.97
CA PRO A 5 -10.79 8.61 10.28
C PRO A 5 -10.97 8.18 11.74
N LYS A 6 -12.07 8.58 12.39
CA LYS A 6 -12.34 8.30 13.82
C LYS A 6 -12.34 6.81 14.20
N LYS A 7 -12.50 5.89 13.24
CA LYS A 7 -12.52 4.44 13.43
C LYS A 7 -11.42 3.73 12.64
N ALA A 8 -10.35 4.44 12.29
CA ALA A 8 -9.22 3.81 11.63
C ALA A 8 -8.58 2.77 12.56
N LYS A 9 -8.37 1.57 12.04
CA LYS A 9 -7.54 0.54 12.65
C LYS A 9 -6.20 0.52 11.94
N TYR A 10 -5.13 0.36 12.70
CA TYR A 10 -3.78 0.25 12.16
C TYR A 10 -3.21 -1.10 12.57
N PRO A 11 -2.41 -1.72 11.71
CA PRO A 11 -1.71 -2.94 12.08
C PRO A 11 -0.60 -2.61 13.10
N ASP A 12 -0.29 -3.57 13.97
CA ASP A 12 0.76 -3.40 14.98
C ASP A 12 2.13 -3.49 14.33
N ALA A 13 3.05 -2.60 14.71
CA ALA A 13 4.44 -2.68 14.30
C ALA A 13 5.13 -3.82 15.07
N ILE A 14 5.56 -4.86 14.36
CA ILE A 14 6.19 -6.04 14.98
C ILE A 14 7.72 -5.95 15.03
N ALA A 15 8.31 -5.22 14.08
CA ALA A 15 9.75 -5.02 14.01
C ALA A 15 10.07 -3.71 13.30
N VAL A 16 11.12 -3.04 13.75
CA VAL A 16 11.63 -1.81 13.14
C VAL A 16 13.15 -1.87 13.11
N THR A 17 13.73 -1.36 12.02
CA THR A 17 15.17 -1.14 11.92
C THR A 17 15.45 0.15 11.18
N TYR A 18 16.60 0.75 11.49
CA TYR A 18 17.05 2.00 10.90
C TYR A 18 18.38 1.80 10.18
N ASP A 19 18.43 2.21 8.93
CA ASP A 19 19.63 2.26 8.11
C ASP A 19 20.21 3.68 8.14
N GLU A 20 21.25 3.87 8.94
CA GLU A 20 21.95 5.14 9.10
C GLU A 20 22.62 5.63 7.81
N ARG A 21 23.06 4.71 6.94
CA ARG A 21 23.77 5.05 5.71
C ARG A 21 22.84 5.66 4.67
N ASN A 22 21.64 5.10 4.52
CA ASN A 22 20.66 5.56 3.54
C ASN A 22 19.58 6.46 4.13
N MET A 23 19.59 6.67 5.45
CA MET A 23 18.59 7.41 6.20
C MET A 23 17.18 6.85 5.98
N LYS A 24 17.04 5.52 6.11
CA LYS A 24 15.78 4.81 5.89
C LYS A 24 15.31 4.08 7.14
N LEU A 25 14.02 4.22 7.47
CA LEU A 25 13.37 3.47 8.52
C LEU A 25 12.51 2.37 7.90
N THR A 26 12.80 1.11 8.22
CA THR A 26 12.05 -0.05 7.73
C THR A 26 11.20 -0.61 8.87
N CYS A 27 9.90 -0.78 8.63
CA CYS A 27 8.94 -1.32 9.60
C CYS A 27 8.18 -2.49 8.98
N VAL A 28 8.05 -3.58 9.73
CA VAL A 28 7.18 -4.72 9.41
C VAL A 28 6.00 -4.71 10.37
N TYR A 29 4.81 -4.98 9.83
CA TYR A 29 3.56 -4.97 10.59
C TYR A 29 2.92 -6.36 10.70
N ASN A 30 1.95 -6.50 11.61
CA ASN A 30 1.22 -7.76 11.85
C ASN A 30 0.29 -8.19 10.70
N ASP A 31 -0.06 -7.29 9.77
CA ASP A 31 -0.76 -7.59 8.52
C ASP A 31 0.20 -8.03 7.40
N HIS A 32 1.45 -8.35 7.76
CA HIS A 32 2.56 -8.71 6.87
C HIS A 32 2.95 -7.62 5.87
N SER A 33 2.48 -6.39 6.04
CA SER A 33 2.95 -5.27 5.26
C SER A 33 4.36 -4.84 5.70
N LEU A 34 5.15 -4.39 4.72
CA LEU A 34 6.46 -3.80 4.96
C LEU A 34 6.49 -2.39 4.37
N TYR A 35 6.85 -1.42 5.20
CA TYR A 35 6.97 -0.02 4.81
C TYR A 35 8.40 0.47 5.05
N ILE A 36 8.90 1.24 4.09
CA ILE A 36 10.20 1.91 4.19
C ILE A 36 9.97 3.41 4.08
N TRP A 37 10.47 4.16 5.04
CA TRP A 37 10.34 5.62 5.14
C TRP A 37 11.71 6.28 4.92
N ASP A 38 11.72 7.35 4.15
CA ASP A 38 12.84 8.29 4.07
C ASP A 38 12.75 9.27 5.24
N VAL A 39 13.78 9.26 6.08
CA VAL A 39 13.87 10.07 7.29
C VAL A 39 15.07 11.03 7.25
N ARG A 40 15.57 11.39 6.06
CA ARG A 40 16.65 12.38 5.89
C ARG A 40 16.31 13.72 6.52
N ASP A 41 15.04 14.13 6.40
CA ASP A 41 14.49 15.32 7.05
C ASP A 41 13.30 14.90 7.92
N ILE A 42 13.48 14.96 9.24
CA ILE A 42 12.44 14.59 10.21
C ILE A 42 11.20 15.48 10.12
N LYS A 43 11.33 16.71 9.58
CA LYS A 43 10.19 17.59 9.34
C LYS A 43 9.39 17.19 8.10
N ARG A 44 9.97 16.34 7.25
CA ARG A 44 9.39 15.90 5.98
C ARG A 44 9.64 14.41 5.73
N VAL A 45 9.22 13.58 6.68
CA VAL A 45 9.26 12.12 6.53
C VAL A 45 8.35 11.72 5.37
N GLY A 46 8.92 10.97 4.43
CA GLY A 46 8.19 10.49 3.24
C GLY A 46 8.25 8.98 3.14
N LYS A 47 7.16 8.34 2.73
CA LYS A 47 7.22 6.91 2.41
C LYS A 47 8.06 6.69 1.15
N SER A 48 9.10 5.88 1.26
CA SER A 48 9.97 5.50 0.15
C SER A 48 9.43 4.29 -0.61
N HIS A 49 9.02 3.25 0.11
CA HIS A 49 8.49 2.01 -0.47
C HIS A 49 7.39 1.42 0.41
N SER A 50 6.45 0.70 -0.20
CA SER A 50 5.51 -0.19 0.48
C SER A 50 5.42 -1.51 -0.26
N TYR A 51 5.48 -2.59 0.51
CA TYR A 51 5.41 -3.96 0.04
C TYR A 51 4.22 -4.63 0.72
N LEU A 52 3.25 -5.01 -0.09
CA LEU A 52 1.89 -5.32 0.35
C LEU A 52 1.43 -6.62 -0.26
N TYR A 53 2.37 -7.56 -0.28
CA TYR A 53 2.18 -8.89 -0.81
C TYR A 53 1.21 -9.68 0.07
N HIS A 54 0.68 -10.74 -0.52
CA HIS A 54 -0.03 -11.74 0.27
C HIS A 54 0.95 -12.50 1.17
N SER A 55 0.50 -12.85 2.38
CA SER A 55 1.31 -13.64 3.32
C SER A 55 1.12 -15.15 3.17
N ALA A 56 0.26 -15.57 2.24
CA ALA A 56 -0.01 -16.97 1.93
C ALA A 56 -0.22 -17.19 0.42
N CYS A 57 -0.47 -18.44 0.03
CA CYS A 57 -0.72 -18.83 -1.36
C CYS A 57 -1.83 -18.00 -2.01
N ILE A 58 -1.61 -17.63 -3.27
CA ILE A 58 -2.61 -16.97 -4.12
C ILE A 58 -3.27 -18.08 -4.95
N TRP A 59 -4.60 -18.12 -4.95
CA TRP A 59 -5.37 -19.16 -5.62
C TRP A 59 -6.13 -18.66 -6.84
N GLY A 60 -6.30 -17.35 -6.96
CA GLY A 60 -7.04 -16.74 -8.06
C GLY A 60 -6.48 -15.38 -8.44
N VAL A 61 -6.59 -15.10 -9.72
CA VAL A 61 -6.30 -13.80 -10.33
C VAL A 61 -7.35 -13.53 -11.39
N GLU A 62 -7.97 -12.35 -11.34
CA GLU A 62 -9.03 -11.97 -12.26
C GLU A 62 -8.89 -10.52 -12.68
N MET A 63 -9.18 -10.21 -13.95
CA MET A 63 -9.22 -8.83 -14.42
C MET A 63 -10.42 -8.11 -13.81
N PHE A 64 -10.20 -6.89 -13.33
CA PHE A 64 -11.30 -6.09 -12.80
C PHE A 64 -12.18 -5.63 -13.97
N PRO A 65 -13.51 -5.88 -13.94
CA PRO A 65 -14.37 -5.58 -15.07
C PRO A 65 -14.44 -4.07 -15.32
N GLU A 66 -14.18 -3.66 -16.56
CA GLU A 66 -14.23 -2.25 -16.96
C GLU A 66 -15.66 -1.68 -16.81
N GLY A 67 -15.76 -0.43 -16.35
CA GLY A 67 -17.05 0.27 -16.19
C GLY A 67 -17.89 -0.18 -14.98
N SER A 68 -17.43 -1.15 -14.19
CA SER A 68 -18.18 -1.66 -13.04
C SER A 68 -18.15 -0.75 -11.81
N LEU A 69 -17.02 -0.06 -11.55
CA LEU A 69 -16.89 0.90 -10.47
C LEU A 69 -16.19 2.18 -10.97
N PRO A 70 -16.77 3.38 -10.74
CA PRO A 70 -16.20 4.65 -11.23
C PRO A 70 -14.89 5.04 -10.54
N HIS A 71 -14.47 4.30 -9.51
CA HIS A 71 -13.31 4.62 -8.68
C HIS A 71 -12.15 3.64 -8.84
N VAL A 72 -12.32 2.57 -9.63
CA VAL A 72 -11.25 1.61 -9.90
C VAL A 72 -10.62 1.96 -11.25
N PRO A 73 -9.30 2.24 -11.30
CA PRO A 73 -8.63 2.54 -12.56
C PRO A 73 -8.78 1.42 -13.61
N PRO A 74 -8.91 1.75 -14.91
CA PRO A 74 -8.85 0.77 -15.98
C PRO A 74 -7.56 -0.06 -15.92
N GLY A 75 -7.63 -1.32 -16.37
CA GLY A 75 -6.51 -2.26 -16.31
C GLY A 75 -6.15 -2.73 -14.90
N SER A 76 -7.03 -2.52 -13.90
CA SER A 76 -6.86 -3.12 -12.58
C SER A 76 -7.20 -4.61 -12.61
N PHE A 77 -6.61 -5.37 -11.70
CA PHE A 77 -6.90 -6.80 -11.50
C PHE A 77 -6.90 -7.14 -10.02
N VAL A 78 -7.47 -8.29 -9.68
CA VAL A 78 -7.71 -8.72 -8.31
C VAL A 78 -7.02 -10.05 -8.05
N THR A 79 -6.46 -10.21 -6.85
CA THR A 79 -5.94 -11.50 -6.36
C THR A 79 -6.66 -11.91 -5.08
N CYS A 80 -6.88 -13.21 -4.90
CA CYS A 80 -7.38 -13.79 -3.66
C CYS A 80 -6.38 -14.79 -3.07
N SER A 81 -6.25 -14.80 -1.75
CA SER A 81 -5.23 -15.59 -1.06
C SER A 81 -5.77 -16.27 0.19
N SER A 82 -5.06 -17.31 0.65
CA SER A 82 -5.27 -17.94 1.96
C SER A 82 -4.90 -17.04 3.15
N ASP A 83 -4.41 -15.83 2.92
CA ASP A 83 -4.18 -14.84 3.99
C ASP A 83 -5.45 -14.07 4.38
N ASP A 84 -6.62 -14.58 3.98
CA ASP A 84 -7.95 -13.99 4.16
C ASP A 84 -8.14 -12.62 3.50
N THR A 85 -7.25 -12.23 2.56
CA THR A 85 -7.37 -10.95 1.85
C THR A 85 -7.65 -11.10 0.36
N ILE A 86 -8.34 -10.08 -0.15
CA ILE A 86 -8.47 -9.79 -1.58
C ILE A 86 -7.77 -8.46 -1.83
N ARG A 87 -6.89 -8.41 -2.83
CA ARG A 87 -6.13 -7.20 -3.17
C ARG A 87 -6.41 -6.77 -4.60
N VAL A 88 -6.57 -5.46 -4.79
CA VAL A 88 -6.73 -4.83 -6.10
C VAL A 88 -5.41 -4.20 -6.51
N TRP A 89 -4.95 -4.52 -7.70
CA TRP A 89 -3.65 -4.12 -8.24
C TRP A 89 -3.83 -3.30 -9.51
N ASN A 90 -2.91 -2.38 -9.72
CA ASN A 90 -2.77 -1.68 -11.00
C ASN A 90 -1.29 -1.41 -11.31
N VAL A 91 -0.82 -1.95 -12.45
CA VAL A 91 0.59 -1.90 -12.86
C VAL A 91 0.93 -0.67 -13.71
N ASP A 92 -0.06 0.06 -14.24
CA ASP A 92 0.19 1.19 -15.15
C ASP A 92 1.00 2.26 -14.42
N PRO A 93 2.25 2.55 -14.79
CA PRO A 93 3.09 3.46 -14.03
C PRO A 93 2.68 4.93 -14.11
N GLN A 94 1.82 5.30 -15.05
CA GLN A 94 1.40 6.68 -15.37
C GLN A 94 0.14 7.10 -14.61
N PHE A 95 -0.64 6.14 -14.09
CA PHE A 95 -1.65 6.41 -13.07
C PHE A 95 -0.96 6.94 -11.80
N LYS A 96 -0.64 8.23 -11.77
CA LYS A 96 -0.45 8.99 -10.54
C LYS A 96 -1.84 9.44 -10.17
N THR A 97 -2.30 9.07 -8.99
CA THR A 97 -3.61 9.42 -8.48
C THR A 97 -3.82 10.91 -8.61
N HIS A 98 -4.83 11.31 -9.39
CA HIS A 98 -5.10 12.72 -9.66
C HIS A 98 -5.28 13.45 -8.31
N PRO A 99 -4.82 14.71 -8.19
CA PRO A 99 -5.10 15.52 -7.02
C PRO A 99 -6.63 15.68 -6.89
N GLY A 100 -7.26 14.87 -6.05
CA GLY A 100 -8.72 14.75 -5.92
C GLY A 100 -9.26 13.32 -5.84
N THR A 101 -8.49 12.29 -6.17
CA THR A 101 -8.92 10.89 -5.94
C THR A 101 -8.63 10.48 -4.50
N VAL A 102 -9.63 9.90 -3.82
CA VAL A 102 -9.47 9.35 -2.46
C VAL A 102 -8.45 8.21 -2.44
N TYR A 103 -8.39 7.48 -3.54
CA TYR A 103 -7.40 6.44 -3.76
C TYR A 103 -6.11 7.13 -4.16
N GLN A 104 -5.14 7.16 -3.25
CA GLN A 104 -3.75 7.43 -3.58
C GLN A 104 -3.09 6.13 -4.01
N ARG A 105 -2.22 6.27 -4.99
CA ARG A 105 -1.33 5.22 -5.41
C ARG A 105 -0.53 4.85 -4.15
N ASN A 106 -0.57 3.60 -3.70
CA ASN A 106 0.06 3.17 -2.46
C ASN A 106 -0.61 3.81 -1.22
N ILE A 107 -1.93 3.75 -1.03
CA ILE A 107 -2.40 3.50 0.36
C ILE A 107 -2.20 2.00 0.64
N TYR A 108 -2.55 1.18 -0.36
CA TYR A 108 -1.88 -0.07 -0.71
C TYR A 108 -1.38 -0.01 -2.18
N SER A 109 -0.27 -0.68 -2.54
CA SER A 109 0.62 -0.38 -3.68
C SER A 109 0.04 -0.37 -5.09
N LYS A 110 0.50 0.42 -6.07
CA LYS A 110 1.54 1.46 -6.16
C LYS A 110 0.91 2.82 -6.04
#